data_AF-A0A1T5ALT9-F1
#
_entry.id   AF-A0A1T5ALT9-F1
#
_cell.length_a   1.000
_cell.length_b   1.000
_cell.length_c   1.000
_cell.angle_alpha   90.00
_cell.angle_beta   90.00
_cell.angle_gamma   90.00
#
_symmetry.space_group_name_H-M   'P 1'
#
loop_
_entity.id
_entity.type
_entity.pdbx_description
1 polymer ?
#
loop_
_entity_poly.entity_id
_entity_poly.type
_entity_poly.pdbx_seq_one_letter_code
_entity_poly.pdbx_strand_id
1 'polypeptide(L)' 'MNLMSVKDLSANYNIKKSTAYEMVKIKGFPAVRVNSKYFIIQEDFEKWIRSNIGKTVM' A
#
# COMPACT_ATOMS: atom_id res chain seq x y z
N MET A 1 -3.01 12.21 -9.40
CA MET A 1 -3.43 11.67 -8.10
C MET A 1 -4.33 10.48 -8.35
N ASN A 2 -3.74 9.29 -8.33
CA ASN A 2 -4.48 8.04 -8.50
C ASN A 2 -4.65 7.36 -7.14
N LEU A 3 -5.89 7.06 -6.78
CA LEU A 3 -6.22 6.36 -5.54
C LEU A 3 -6.46 4.89 -5.83
N MET A 4 -5.86 4.02 -5.02
CA MET A 4 -6.01 2.58 -5.07
C MET A 4 -6.63 2.08 -3.77
N SER A 5 -7.56 1.14 -3.86
CA SER A 5 -7.97 0.35 -2.70
C SER A 5 -6.95 -0.75 -2.41
N VAL A 6 -7.08 -1.42 -1.26
CA VAL A 6 -6.31 -2.63 -0.94
C VAL A 6 -6.51 -3.73 -2.00
N LYS A 7 -7.70 -3.78 -2.61
CA LYS A 7 -8.00 -4.73 -3.70
C LYS A 7 -7.21 -4.40 -4.95
N ASP A 8 -7.11 -3.12 -5.30
CA ASP A 8 -6.34 -2.67 -6.46
C ASP A 8 -4.84 -2.87 -6.22
N LEU A 9 -4.34 -2.62 -5.01
CA LEU A 9 -2.96 -2.94 -4.64
C LEU A 9 -2.66 -4.44 -4.85
N SER A 10 -3.58 -5.30 -4.40
CA SER A 10 -3.45 -6.76 -4.56
C SER A 10 -3.43 -7.18 -6.04
N ALA A 11 -4.34 -6.63 -6.85
CA ALA A 11 -4.46 -6.97 -8.26
C ALA A 11 -3.31 -6.40 -9.12
N ASN A 12 -2.97 -5.13 -8.93
CA ASN A 12 -2.01 -4.41 -9.77
C ASN A 12 -0.56 -4.84 -9.52
N TYR A 13 -0.24 -5.19 -8.27
CA TYR A 13 1.13 -5.53 -7.86
C TYR A 13 1.29 -7.01 -7.50
N ASN A 14 0.26 -7.83 -7.77
CA ASN A 14 0.24 -9.27 -7.46
C ASN A 14 0.60 -9.59 -6.00
N ILE A 15 0.14 -8.75 -5.07
CA ILE A 15 0.35 -8.92 -3.63
C ILE A 15 -0.85 -9.66 -3.06
N LYS A 16 -0.62 -10.67 -2.20
CA LYS A 16 -1.73 -11.35 -1.52
C LYS A 16 -2.58 -10.35 -0.75
N LYS A 17 -3.91 -10.47 -0.86
CA LYS A 17 -4.85 -9.55 -0.18
C LYS A 17 -4.58 -9.43 1.33
N SER A 18 -4.23 -10.52 2.00
CA SER A 18 -3.84 -10.52 3.42
C SER A 18 -2.59 -9.68 3.67
N THR A 19 -1.52 -9.90 2.89
CA THR A 19 -0.30 -9.10 2.92
C THR A 19 -0.61 -7.62 2.67
N ALA A 20 -1.43 -7.29 1.68
CA ALA A 20 -1.85 -5.92 1.41
C ALA A 20 -2.57 -5.25 2.61
N TYR A 21 -3.39 -6.01 3.35
CA TYR A 21 -4.02 -5.51 4.60
C TYR A 21 -3.04 -5.33 5.75
N GLU A 22 -1.96 -6.12 5.83
CA GLU A 22 -0.91 -5.90 6.81
C GLU A 22 -0.03 -4.70 6.40
N MET A 23 0.18 -4.47 5.10
CA MET A 23 1.01 -3.36 4.60
C MET A 23 0.43 -2.01 5.02
N VAL A 24 -0.89 -1.83 4.90
CA VAL A 24 -1.56 -0.57 5.30
C VAL A 24 -1.46 -0.26 6.79
N LYS A 25 -1.04 -1.22 7.63
CA LYS A 25 -0.78 -1.02 9.06
C LYS A 25 0.67 -0.64 9.37
N ILE A 26 1.58 -0.76 8.40
CA ILE A 26 2.99 -0.39 8.57
C ILE A 26 3.09 1.12 8.78
N LYS A 27 3.86 1.53 9.80
CA LYS A 27 4.11 2.94 10.06
C LYS A 27 4.78 3.60 8.85
N GLY A 28 4.20 4.69 8.36
CA GLY A 28 4.70 5.42 7.19
C GLY A 28 4.27 4.82 5.85
N PHE A 29 3.44 3.78 5.84
CA PHE A 29 2.80 3.33 4.61
C PHE A 29 1.82 4.41 4.09
N PRO A 30 1.82 4.74 2.79
CA PRO A 30 1.06 5.86 2.23
C PRO A 30 -0.41 5.49 1.99
N ALA A 31 -1.12 5.16 3.08
CA ALA A 31 -2.55 4.90 3.07
C ALA A 31 -3.31 5.90 3.96
N VAL A 32 -4.48 6.29 3.49
CA VAL A 32 -5.48 7.05 4.24
C VAL A 32 -6.65 6.14 4.52
N ARG A 33 -7.08 6.09 5.78
CA ARG A 33 -8.29 5.36 6.18
C ARG A 33 -9.48 6.32 6.19
N VAL A 34 -10.51 5.98 5.41
CA VAL A 34 -11.80 6.69 5.40
C VAL A 34 -12.87 5.69 5.79
N ASN A 35 -13.45 5.88 6.98
CA ASN A 35 -14.34 4.91 7.63
C ASN A 35 -13.68 3.51 7.73
N SER A 36 -14.29 2.51 7.09
CA SER A 36 -13.84 1.12 7.06
C SER A 36 -12.94 0.78 5.86
N LYS A 37 -12.63 1.76 5.00
CA LYS A 37 -11.87 1.56 3.76
C LYS A 37 -10.51 2.24 3.82
N TYR A 38 -9.51 1.60 3.21
CA TYR A 38 -8.19 2.18 2.98
C TYR A 38 -8.06 2.63 1.53
N PHE A 39 -7.49 3.81 1.35
CA PHE A 39 -7.13 4.41 0.08
C PHE A 39 -5.63 4.66 0.07
N ILE A 40 -4.97 4.24 -1.00
CA ILE A 40 -3.52 4.29 -1.17
C ILE A 40 -3.27 5.26 -2.30
N ILE A 41 -2.45 6.28 -2.05
CA ILE A 41 -2.04 7.23 -3.08
C ILE A 41 -0.96 6.53 -3.89
N GLN A 42 -1.24 6.20 -5.16
CA GLN A 42 -0.35 5.38 -5.99
C GLN A 42 1.05 6.01 -6.10
N GLU A 43 1.11 7.32 -6.35
CA GLU A 43 2.37 8.04 -6.50
C GLU A 43 3.24 7.96 -5.23
N ASP A 44 2.63 7.99 -4.05
CA ASP A 44 3.35 7.90 -2.79
C ASP A 44 3.69 6.44 -2.41
N PHE A 45 2.85 5.48 -2.80
CA PHE A 45 3.17 4.06 -2.71
C PHE A 45 4.43 3.71 -3.51
N GLU A 46 4.53 4.20 -4.74
CA GLU A 46 5.72 3.99 -5.58
C GLU A 46 6.98 4.62 -4.96
N LYS A 47 6.87 5.83 -4.38
CA LYS A 47 7.97 6.44 -3.62
C LYS A 47 8.35 5.62 -2.39
N TRP A 48 7.37 5.14 -1.64
CA TRP A 48 7.59 4.31 -0.46
C TRP A 48 8.31 3.02 -0.83
N ILE A 49 7.90 2.32 -1.89
CA ILE A 49 8.60 1.12 -2.41
C ILE A 49 10.06 1.47 -2.76
N ARG A 50 10.30 2.57 -3.50
CA ARG A 50 11.66 3.01 -3.84
C ARG A 50 12.53 3.27 -2.60
N SER A 51 11.97 3.87 -1.55
CA SER A 51 12.67 4.13 -0.29
C SER A 51 13.01 2.88 0.53
N ASN A 52 12.40 1.74 0.17
CA ASN A 52 12.58 0.44 0.78
C ASN A 52 13.35 -0.54 -0.11
N ILE A 53 13.95 -0.09 -1.22
CA ILE A 53 14.84 -0.94 -2.02
C ILE A 53 15.97 -1.49 -1.13
N GLY A 54 16.21 -2.80 -1.21
CA GLY A 54 17.21 -3.50 -0.40
C GLY A 54 16.80 -3.75 1.06
N LYS A 55 15.60 -3.33 1.47
CA LYS A 55 15.05 -3.59 2.80
C LYS A 55 13.96 -4.65 2.70
N THR A 56 13.93 -5.55 3.68
CA THR A 56 12.79 -6.43 3.88
C THR A 56 11.73 -5.66 4.67
N VAL A 57 10.57 -5.46 4.05
CA VAL A 57 9.40 -4.86 4.69
C VAL A 57 8.36 -5.96 4.80
N MET A 58 8.16 -6.46 6.02
CA MET A 58 7.52 -7.74 6.43
C MET A 58 8.46 -8.94 6.55
#